data_AF-A0A379W3E4-F1
#
_entry.id   AF-A0A379W3E4-F1
#
_cell.length_a   1.000
_cell.length_b   1.000
_cell.length_c   1.000
_cell.angle_alpha   90.00
_cell.angle_beta   90.00
_cell.angle_gamma   90.00
#
_symmetry.space_group_name_H-M   'P 1'
#
loop_
_entity.id
_entity.type
_entity.pdbx_description
1 polymer ?
#
loop_
_entity_poly.entity_id
_entity_poly.type
_entity_poly.pdbx_seq_one_letter_code
_entity_poly.pdbx_strand_id
1 'polypeptide(L)'
;MGMTPLEGLMMGTRSGDVDFGAMAWIAKETGQTLSDLERVVNKESGLLGISGLSSDLRVLEKAWHEGHERARLAIKTFVHRIARHIAGHAASLHRLDGIIFTGGIGENSVLIRQLVIEHLAYWGLR
;
A
#
# COMPACT_ATOMS: atom_id res chain seq x y z
N MET A 1 9.65 1.90 6.89
CA MET A 1 10.61 1.04 6.18
C MET A 1 11.62 0.55 7.19
N GLY A 2 12.16 -0.64 7.01
CA GLY A 2 13.24 -1.17 7.84
C GLY A 2 14.56 -1.23 7.09
N MET A 3 15.22 -2.39 7.15
CA MET A 3 16.56 -2.59 6.58
C MET A 3 16.62 -2.32 5.07
N THR A 4 15.57 -2.68 4.32
CA THR A 4 15.43 -2.40 2.89
C THR A 4 14.18 -1.57 2.62
N PRO A 5 14.08 -0.91 1.45
CA PRO A 5 12.88 -0.14 1.08
C PRO A 5 11.63 -0.99 0.77
N LEU A 6 11.65 -2.31 0.99
CA LEU A 6 10.52 -3.21 0.71
C LEU A 6 9.48 -3.22 1.84
N GLU A 7 9.91 -3.11 3.09
CA GLU A 7 9.05 -3.24 4.28
C GLU A 7 8.14 -2.01 4.50
N GLY A 8 6.94 -2.24 5.04
CA GLY A 8 5.97 -1.25 5.46
C GLY A 8 4.79 -1.18 4.50
N LEU A 9 4.56 0.01 3.96
CA LEU A 9 3.46 0.27 3.05
C LEU A 9 3.57 -0.57 1.78
N MET A 10 2.45 -1.10 1.32
CA MET A 10 2.30 -1.52 -0.08
C MET A 10 2.53 -0.30 -0.98
N MET A 11 3.22 -0.44 -2.11
CA MET A 11 3.57 0.70 -2.98
C MET A 11 3.19 0.43 -4.44
N GLY A 12 3.72 1.21 -5.39
CA GLY A 12 3.46 1.02 -6.82
C GLY A 12 3.73 -0.40 -7.32
N THR A 13 4.95 -0.89 -7.12
CA THR A 13 5.40 -2.24 -7.53
C THR A 13 5.90 -3.10 -6.36
N ARG A 14 6.01 -2.53 -5.16
CA ARG A 14 6.54 -3.20 -3.96
C ARG A 14 5.41 -3.74 -3.10
N SER A 15 5.60 -4.93 -2.52
CA SER A 15 4.61 -5.61 -1.68
C SER A 15 4.25 -4.84 -0.41
N GLY A 16 5.23 -4.20 0.23
CA GLY A 16 5.10 -3.81 1.64
C GLY A 16 5.19 -5.02 2.56
N ASP A 17 4.66 -4.91 3.78
CA ASP A 17 4.66 -6.01 4.75
C ASP A 17 3.97 -7.26 4.18
N VAL A 18 4.72 -8.34 4.14
CA VAL A 18 4.29 -9.66 3.68
C VAL A 18 4.78 -10.72 4.67
N ASP A 19 3.95 -11.72 4.93
CA ASP A 19 4.29 -12.82 5.82
C ASP A 19 5.40 -13.69 5.19
N PHE A 20 6.52 -13.86 5.92
CA PHE A 20 7.61 -14.71 5.49
C PHE A 20 7.20 -16.18 5.35
N GLY A 21 6.29 -16.67 6.20
CA GLY A 21 5.73 -18.03 6.09
C GLY A 21 4.98 -18.23 4.78
N ALA A 22 4.17 -17.24 4.38
CA ALA A 22 3.49 -17.24 3.09
C ALA A 22 4.50 -17.19 1.91
N MET A 23 5.55 -16.36 2.01
CA MET A 23 6.60 -16.32 0.97
C MET A 23 7.34 -17.66 0.84
N ALA A 24 7.68 -18.30 1.96
CA ALA A 24 8.32 -19.62 1.97
C ALA A 24 7.39 -20.71 1.42
N TRP A 25 6.08 -20.62 1.66
CA TRP A 25 5.11 -21.52 1.07
C TRP A 25 5.01 -21.33 -0.45
N ILE A 26 4.90 -20.09 -0.93
CA ILE A 26 4.88 -19.78 -2.37
C ILE A 26 6.13 -20.31 -3.06
N ALA A 27 7.33 -20.12 -2.47
CA ALA A 27 8.58 -20.63 -3.01
C ALA A 27 8.54 -22.14 -3.28
N LYS A 28 8.03 -22.90 -2.30
CA LYS A 28 7.91 -24.36 -2.39
C LYS A 28 6.91 -24.77 -3.46
N GLU A 29 5.77 -24.09 -3.51
CA GLU A 29 4.66 -24.49 -4.39
C GLU A 29 4.86 -24.10 -5.85
N THR A 30 5.61 -23.03 -6.13
CA THR A 30 5.90 -22.59 -7.50
C THR A 30 7.30 -23.00 -7.97
N GLY A 31 8.12 -23.58 -7.09
CA GLY A 31 9.52 -23.90 -7.36
C GLY A 31 10.42 -22.67 -7.55
N GLN A 32 9.97 -21.49 -7.11
CA GLN A 32 10.71 -20.23 -7.26
C GLN A 32 11.83 -20.10 -6.22
N THR A 33 12.95 -19.54 -6.65
CA THR A 33 14.08 -19.20 -5.77
C THR A 33 13.80 -17.91 -4.99
N LEU A 34 14.62 -17.62 -3.98
CA LEU A 34 14.54 -16.34 -3.27
C LEU A 34 14.81 -15.14 -4.20
N SER A 35 15.67 -15.28 -5.20
CA SER A 35 15.93 -14.22 -6.19
C SER A 35 14.73 -13.98 -7.11
N ASP A 36 14.00 -15.04 -7.47
CA ASP A 36 12.74 -14.90 -8.23
C ASP A 36 11.70 -14.16 -7.40
N LEU A 37 11.55 -14.54 -6.12
CA LEU A 37 10.62 -13.89 -5.21
C LEU A 37 11.03 -12.44 -4.93
N GLU A 38 12.32 -12.14 -4.81
CA GLU A 38 12.83 -10.78 -4.65
C GLU A 38 12.41 -9.89 -5.82
N ARG A 39 12.51 -10.41 -7.06
CA ARG A 39 12.02 -9.72 -8.26
C ARG A 39 10.52 -9.49 -8.18
N VAL A 40 9.73 -10.51 -7.83
CA VAL A 40 8.27 -10.40 -7.70
C VAL A 40 7.87 -9.35 -6.66
N VAL A 41 8.41 -9.42 -5.44
CA VAL A 41 8.03 -8.52 -4.35
C VAL A 41 8.47 -7.08 -4.58
N ASN A 42 9.50 -6.84 -5.40
CA ASN A 42 9.97 -5.50 -5.73
C ASN A 42 9.34 -4.88 -6.99
N LYS A 43 9.04 -5.70 -8.00
CA LYS A 43 8.73 -5.21 -9.36
C LYS A 43 7.34 -5.59 -9.86
N GLU A 44 6.70 -6.61 -9.29
CA GLU A 44 5.45 -7.18 -9.82
C GLU A 44 4.32 -7.20 -8.78
N SER A 45 4.57 -6.62 -7.61
CA SER A 45 3.63 -6.60 -6.48
C SER A 45 2.94 -5.24 -6.36
N GLY A 46 2.36 -4.97 -5.19
CA GLY A 46 1.82 -3.66 -4.87
C GLY A 46 0.56 -3.32 -5.66
N LEU A 47 0.41 -2.03 -5.98
CA LEU A 47 -0.67 -1.53 -6.83
C LEU A 47 -0.72 -2.25 -8.16
N LEU A 48 0.44 -2.48 -8.79
CA LEU A 48 0.56 -3.22 -10.04
C LEU A 48 0.05 -4.65 -9.89
N GLY A 49 0.54 -5.40 -8.91
CA GLY A 49 0.18 -6.80 -8.71
C GLY A 49 -1.31 -7.01 -8.41
N ILE A 50 -1.88 -6.20 -7.51
CA ILE A 50 -3.30 -6.34 -7.15
C ILE A 50 -4.20 -5.87 -8.29
N SER A 51 -3.91 -4.72 -8.92
CA SER A 51 -4.74 -4.22 -10.01
C SER A 51 -4.63 -5.07 -11.26
N GLY A 52 -3.46 -5.66 -11.52
CA GLY A 52 -3.11 -6.29 -12.79
C GLY A 52 -3.05 -5.30 -13.95
N LEU A 53 -2.98 -3.99 -13.66
CA LEU A 53 -3.16 -2.93 -14.65
C LEU A 53 -1.98 -1.95 -14.66
N SER A 54 -1.70 -1.27 -13.54
CA SER A 54 -0.67 -0.23 -13.48
C SER A 54 -0.16 0.01 -12.07
N SER A 55 1.07 0.49 -11.95
CA SER A 55 1.62 1.06 -10.72
C SER A 55 1.30 2.56 -10.55
N ASP A 56 0.78 3.21 -11.60
CA ASP A 56 0.41 4.63 -11.58
C ASP A 56 -1.00 4.81 -11.01
N LEU A 57 -1.08 5.54 -9.90
CA LEU A 57 -2.33 5.77 -9.20
C LEU A 57 -3.37 6.51 -10.05
N ARG A 58 -2.97 7.43 -10.92
CA ARG A 58 -3.90 8.19 -11.79
C ARG A 58 -4.66 7.26 -12.74
N VAL A 59 -3.96 6.24 -13.25
CA VAL A 59 -4.55 5.20 -14.10
C VAL A 59 -5.54 4.37 -13.29
N LEU A 60 -5.19 4.00 -12.06
CA LEU A 60 -6.06 3.20 -11.20
C LEU A 60 -7.30 3.96 -10.70
N GLU A 61 -7.18 5.25 -10.40
CA GLU A 61 -8.31 6.11 -10.04
C GLU A 61 -9.31 6.17 -11.20
N LYS A 62 -8.83 6.44 -12.42
CA LYS A 62 -9.66 6.41 -13.63
C LYS A 62 -10.32 5.04 -13.84
N ALA A 63 -9.55 3.96 -13.74
CA ALA A 63 -10.07 2.60 -13.92
C ALA A 63 -11.14 2.26 -12.87
N TRP A 64 -10.97 2.67 -11.61
CA TRP A 64 -12.01 2.52 -10.59
C TRP A 64 -13.28 3.28 -10.98
N HIS A 65 -13.18 4.54 -11.42
CA HIS A 65 -14.36 5.30 -11.88
C HIS A 65 -15.08 4.63 -13.06
N GLU A 66 -14.36 3.89 -13.90
CA GLU A 66 -14.89 3.11 -15.02
C GLU A 66 -15.42 1.71 -14.59
N GLY A 67 -15.42 1.39 -13.30
CA GLY A 67 -15.95 0.14 -12.75
C GLY A 67 -14.94 -1.01 -12.63
N HIS A 68 -13.64 -0.75 -12.74
CA HIS A 68 -12.61 -1.79 -12.63
C HIS A 68 -12.38 -2.22 -11.17
N GLU A 69 -12.99 -3.34 -10.77
CA GLU A 69 -12.98 -3.83 -9.39
C GLU A 69 -11.59 -4.07 -8.81
N ARG A 70 -10.64 -4.64 -9.57
CA ARG A 70 -9.27 -4.87 -9.07
C ARG A 70 -8.50 -3.57 -8.85
N ALA A 71 -8.83 -2.49 -9.57
CA ALA A 71 -8.20 -1.18 -9.36
C ALA A 71 -8.72 -0.54 -8.07
N ARG A 72 -10.04 -0.62 -7.85
CA ARG A 72 -10.68 -0.25 -6.59
C ARG A 72 -10.09 -1.01 -5.40
N LEU A 73 -9.94 -2.34 -5.52
CA LEU A 73 -9.36 -3.18 -4.48
C LEU A 73 -7.90 -2.81 -4.18
N ALA A 74 -7.09 -2.57 -5.21
CA ALA A 74 -5.70 -2.13 -5.04
C ALA A 74 -5.63 -0.80 -4.27
N ILE A 75 -6.44 0.19 -4.66
CA ILE A 75 -6.51 1.50 -3.99
C ILE A 75 -6.99 1.35 -2.53
N LYS A 76 -8.06 0.59 -2.29
CA LYS A 76 -8.58 0.37 -0.93
C LYS A 76 -7.56 -0.33 -0.02
N THR A 77 -6.82 -1.30 -0.56
CA THR A 77 -5.76 -2.02 0.17
C THR A 77 -4.60 -1.08 0.51
N PHE A 78 -4.23 -0.21 -0.43
CA PHE A 78 -3.21 0.82 -0.23
C PHE A 78 -3.61 1.80 0.89
N VAL A 79 -4.82 2.36 0.82
CA VAL A 79 -5.39 3.24 1.86
C VAL A 79 -5.40 2.54 3.21
N HIS A 80 -5.89 1.30 3.28
CA HIS A 80 -5.97 0.53 4.52
C HIS A 80 -4.60 0.38 5.18
N ARG A 81 -3.58 0.02 4.41
CA ARG A 81 -2.21 -0.11 4.94
C ARG A 81 -1.65 1.23 5.39
N ILE A 82 -1.89 2.33 4.66
CA ILE A 82 -1.49 3.68 5.12
C ILE A 82 -2.12 3.99 6.47
N ALA A 83 -3.44 3.88 6.59
CA ALA A 83 -4.16 4.17 7.84
C ALA A 83 -3.65 3.30 9.00
N ARG A 84 -3.45 1.99 8.76
CA ARG A 84 -2.88 1.06 9.76
C ARG A 84 -1.50 1.51 10.23
N HIS A 85 -0.61 1.89 9.32
CA HIS A 85 0.73 2.34 9.73
C HIS A 85 0.68 3.69 10.43
N ILE A 86 -0.10 4.67 9.97
CA ILE A 86 -0.25 5.95 10.68
C ILE A 86 -0.73 5.69 12.12
N ALA A 87 -1.75 4.84 12.30
CA ALA A 87 -2.25 4.42 13.60
C ALA A 87 -1.18 3.75 14.47
N GLY A 88 -0.43 2.80 13.91
CA GLY A 88 0.66 2.14 14.62
C GLY A 88 1.79 3.09 15.04
N HIS A 89 2.19 4.02 14.17
CA HIS A 89 3.26 4.98 14.46
C HIS A 89 2.83 6.03 15.50
N ALA A 90 1.54 6.39 15.54
CA ALA A 90 1.03 7.31 16.55
C ALA A 90 1.16 6.76 17.99
N ALA A 91 1.23 5.43 18.16
CA ALA A 91 1.47 4.81 19.47
C ALA A 91 2.85 5.16 20.06
N SER A 92 3.79 5.65 19.25
CA SER A 92 5.10 6.12 19.72
C SER A 92 5.10 7.59 20.17
N LEU A 93 3.95 8.27 20.13
CA LEU A 93 3.82 9.69 20.49
C LEU A 93 3.04 9.85 21.80
N HIS A 94 3.41 10.85 22.61
CA HIS A 94 2.61 11.24 23.78
C HIS A 94 1.36 12.04 23.41
N ARG A 95 1.38 12.71 22.26
CA ARG A 95 0.26 13.49 21.71
C ARG A 95 0.40 13.54 20.19
N LEU A 96 -0.71 13.45 19.48
CA LEU A 96 -0.76 13.60 18.02
C LEU A 96 -1.28 15.00 17.67
N ASP A 97 -0.37 15.88 17.23
CA ASP A 97 -0.71 17.27 16.89
C ASP A 97 -1.12 17.43 15.41
N GLY A 98 -0.68 16.54 14.52
CA GLY A 98 -1.02 16.62 13.10
C GLY A 98 -0.56 15.42 12.28
N ILE A 99 -1.16 15.27 11.10
CA ILE A 99 -0.79 14.28 10.08
C ILE A 99 -0.46 15.05 8.81
N ILE A 100 0.72 14.81 8.24
CA ILE A 100 1.22 15.51 7.06
C ILE A 100 1.28 14.55 5.88
N PHE A 101 0.65 14.93 4.76
CA PHE A 101 0.76 14.23 3.48
C PHE A 101 1.80 14.93 2.60
N THR A 102 2.69 14.16 1.98
CA THR A 102 3.75 14.66 1.08
C THR A 102 4.09 13.62 0.01
N GLY A 103 4.94 13.99 -0.95
CA GLY A 103 5.36 13.19 -2.07
C GLY A 103 4.32 13.17 -3.18
N GLY A 104 4.66 12.59 -4.32
CA GLY A 104 3.83 12.65 -5.53
C GLY A 104 2.36 12.27 -5.31
N ILE A 105 2.09 11.16 -4.59
CA ILE A 105 0.72 10.75 -4.26
C ILE A 105 0.11 11.66 -3.17
N GLY A 106 0.83 11.91 -2.08
CA GLY A 106 0.31 12.66 -0.93
C GLY A 106 -0.05 14.11 -1.29
N GLU A 107 0.67 14.73 -2.21
CA GLU A 107 0.44 16.10 -2.65
C GLU A 107 -0.67 16.19 -3.69
N ASN A 108 -0.77 15.22 -4.61
CA ASN A 108 -1.65 15.34 -5.78
C ASN A 108 -2.96 14.54 -5.71
N SER A 109 -3.03 13.45 -4.94
CA SER A 109 -4.24 12.62 -4.88
C SER A 109 -5.17 13.08 -3.75
N VAL A 110 -6.20 13.85 -4.13
CA VAL A 110 -7.30 14.24 -3.22
C VAL A 110 -8.00 13.00 -2.68
N LEU A 111 -8.28 12.02 -3.55
CA LEU A 111 -8.99 10.79 -3.21
C LEU A 111 -8.27 9.99 -2.14
N ILE A 112 -6.97 9.76 -2.29
CA ILE A 112 -6.21 8.99 -1.29
C ILE A 112 -6.17 9.70 0.05
N ARG A 113 -5.92 11.02 0.08
CA ARG A 113 -5.91 11.77 1.34
C ARG A 113 -7.25 11.67 2.06
N GLN A 114 -8.35 11.88 1.34
CA GLN A 114 -9.69 11.79 1.89
C GLN A 114 -9.97 10.39 2.45
N LEU A 115 -9.72 9.34 1.66
CA LEU A 115 -9.97 7.96 2.10
C LEU A 115 -9.13 7.54 3.31
N VAL A 116 -7.89 8.04 3.43
CA VAL A 116 -7.04 7.78 4.60
C VAL A 116 -7.58 8.50 5.83
N ILE A 117 -7.97 9.76 5.72
CA ILE A 117 -8.56 10.54 6.81
C ILE A 117 -9.88 9.90 7.28
N GLU A 118 -10.75 9.51 6.35
CA GLU A 118 -12.00 8.80 6.66
C GLU A 118 -11.74 7.47 7.40
N HIS A 119 -10.70 6.73 7.01
CA HIS A 119 -10.32 5.49 7.71
C HIS A 119 -9.78 5.74 9.13
N LEU A 120 -9.32 6.96 9.42
CA LEU A 120 -8.83 7.41 10.73
C LEU A 120 -9.83 8.30 11.47
N ALA A 121 -11.10 8.36 11.03
CA ALA A 121 -12.12 9.25 11.60
C ALA A 121 -12.39 9.03 13.10
N TYR A 122 -12.09 7.84 13.63
CA TYR A 122 -12.22 7.54 15.07
C TYR A 122 -11.30 8.39 15.96
N TRP A 123 -10.28 9.04 15.40
CA TRP A 123 -9.45 10.05 16.07
C TRP A 123 -10.06 11.46 16.07
N GLY A 124 -11.27 11.63 15.53
CA GLY A 124 -11.93 12.93 15.41
C GLY A 124 -11.46 13.77 14.23
N LEU A 125 -10.71 13.18 13.30
CA LEU A 125 -10.29 13.83 12.05
C LEU A 125 -11.48 14.05 11.11
N ARG A 126 -11.47 15.15 10.37
CA ARG A 126 -12.52 15.55 9.41
C ARG A 126 -11.88 16.09 8.14
#